data_AF-A0A949A309-F1
#
_entry.id   AF-A0A949A309-F1
#
_cell.length_a   1.000
_cell.length_b   1.000
_cell.length_c   1.000
_cell.angle_alpha   90.00
_cell.angle_beta   90.00
_cell.angle_gamma   90.00
#
_symmetry.space_group_name_H-M   'P 1'
#
loop_
_entity.id
_entity.type
_entity.pdbx_description
1 polymer ?
#
loop_
_entity_poly.entity_id
_entity_poly.type
_entity_poly.pdbx_seq_one_letter_code
_entity_poly.pdbx_strand_id
1 'polypeptide(L)' 'MKVASLVRTGKTSKEIAEALGVSASAIDFHRKKLRKKLGLSNTSSNLRTYLLSLH' A
#
# COMPACT_ATOMS: atom_id res chain seq x y z
N MET A 1 -6.92 8.40 2.84
CA MET A 1 -5.71 7.54 2.88
C MET A 1 -5.99 6.23 3.63
N LYS A 2 -6.84 5.32 3.11
CA LYS A 2 -7.18 4.06 3.82
C LYS A 2 -6.23 2.90 3.53
N VAL A 3 -5.68 2.83 2.31
CA VAL A 3 -4.77 1.74 1.92
C VAL A 3 -3.42 1.85 2.64
N ALA A 4 -2.87 3.06 2.82
CA ALA A 4 -1.57 3.26 3.47
C ALA A 4 -1.54 2.74 4.93
N SER A 5 -2.58 3.02 5.72
CA SER A 5 -2.67 2.53 7.10
C SER A 5 -2.81 1.01 7.14
N LEU A 6 -3.61 0.42 6.26
CA LEU A 6 -3.76 -1.04 6.19
C LEU A 6 -2.46 -1.74 5.75
N VAL A 7 -1.72 -1.13 4.81
CA VAL A 7 -0.38 -1.61 4.44
C VAL A 7 0.59 -1.50 5.64
N ARG A 8 0.51 -0.42 6.43
CA ARG A 8 1.32 -0.24 7.65
C ARG A 8 1.04 -1.35 8.67
N THR A 9 -0.23 -1.76 8.83
CA THR A 9 -0.62 -2.88 9.70
C THR A 9 -0.13 -4.26 9.23
N GLY A 10 0.46 -4.36 8.03
CA GLY A 10 1.02 -5.61 7.51
C GLY A 10 0.04 -6.47 6.69
N LYS A 11 -1.18 -5.96 6.43
CA LYS A 11 -2.16 -6.67 5.60
C LYS A 11 -1.70 -6.79 4.15
N THR A 12 -1.96 -7.95 3.57
CA THR A 12 -1.75 -8.25 2.15
C THR A 12 -2.75 -7.51 1.27
N SER A 13 -2.45 -7.37 -0.03
CA SER A 13 -3.39 -6.73 -0.96
C SER A 13 -4.74 -7.44 -1.04
N LYS A 14 -4.78 -8.76 -0.81
CA LYS A 14 -6.02 -9.56 -0.76
C LYS A 14 -6.86 -9.22 0.47
N GLU A 15 -6.26 -9.22 1.66
CA GLU A 15 -6.97 -8.88 2.91
C GLU A 15 -7.47 -7.43 2.90
N ILE A 16 -6.69 -6.51 2.31
CA ILE A 16 -7.10 -5.12 2.14
C ILE A 16 -8.29 -5.01 1.17
N ALA A 17 -8.25 -5.79 0.09
CA ALA A 17 -9.31 -5.81 -0.92
C ALA A 17 -10.62 -6.32 -0.30
N GLU A 18 -10.54 -7.42 0.45
CA GLU A 18 -11.68 -8.00 1.17
C GLU A 18 -12.22 -7.05 2.24
N ALA A 19 -11.35 -6.44 3.06
CA ALA A 19 -11.75 -5.49 4.10
C ALA A 19 -12.38 -4.20 3.54
N LEU A 20 -12.08 -3.83 2.30
CA LEU A 20 -12.64 -2.65 1.63
C LEU A 20 -13.77 -3.01 0.65
N GLY A 21 -14.07 -4.29 0.44
CA GLY A 21 -15.06 -4.74 -0.55
C GLY A 21 -14.70 -4.39 -2.00
N VAL A 22 -13.40 -4.30 -2.32
CA VAL A 22 -12.90 -3.97 -3.66
C VAL A 22 -12.05 -5.10 -4.23
N SER A 23 -11.70 -5.02 -5.51
CA SER A 23 -10.80 -6.01 -6.12
C SER A 23 -9.34 -5.84 -5.69
N ALA A 24 -8.59 -6.94 -5.65
CA ALA A 24 -7.16 -6.91 -5.39
C ALA A 24 -6.39 -6.05 -6.42
N SER A 25 -6.88 -5.99 -7.67
CA SER A 25 -6.33 -5.12 -8.71
C SER A 25 -6.52 -3.63 -8.40
N ALA A 26 -7.65 -3.24 -7.80
CA ALA A 26 -7.86 -1.87 -7.33
C ALA A 26 -6.87 -1.51 -6.21
N ILE A 27 -6.62 -2.44 -5.27
CA ILE A 27 -5.60 -2.24 -4.22
C ILE A 27 -4.19 -2.13 -4.80
N ASP A 28 -3.87 -2.92 -5.82
CA ASP A 28 -2.58 -2.83 -6.52
C ASP A 28 -2.40 -1.47 -7.21
N PHE A 29 -3.46 -0.98 -7.88
CA PHE A 29 -3.47 0.36 -8.46
C PHE A 29 -3.26 1.46 -7.40
N HIS A 30 -3.93 1.36 -6.25
CA HIS A 30 -3.71 2.27 -5.14
C HIS A 30 -2.30 2.18 -4.57
N ARG A 31 -1.73 0.97 -4.41
CA ARG A 31 -0.35 0.76 -3.97
C ARG A 31 0.66 1.37 -4.95
N LYS A 32 0.46 1.21 -6.26
CA LYS A 32 1.28 1.85 -7.31
C LYS A 32 1.21 3.37 -7.24
N LYS A 33 0.01 3.94 -7.12
CA LYS A 33 -0.17 5.39 -6.92
C LYS A 33 0.51 5.87 -5.63
N LEU A 34 0.43 5.09 -4.54
CA LEU A 34 1.07 5.43 -3.28
C LEU A 34 2.60 5.40 -3.42
N ARG A 35 3.18 4.39 -4.07
CA ARG A 35 4.62 4.35 -4.39
C ARG A 35 5.03 5.57 -5.21
N LYS A 36 4.27 5.92 -6.26
CA LYS A 36 4.56 7.11 -7.08
C LYS A 36 4.52 8.41 -6.27
N LYS A 37 3.50 8.57 -5.40
CA LYS A 37 3.38 9.75 -4.53
C LYS A 37 4.51 9.86 -3.49
N LEU A 38 5.06 8.73 -3.06
CA LEU A 38 6.13 8.68 -2.06
C LEU A 38 7.53 8.58 -2.69
N GLY A 39 7.66 8.66 -4.02
CA GLY A 39 8.94 8.55 -4.72
C GLY A 39 9.55 7.14 -4.73
N LEU A 40 8.78 6.10 -4.38
CA LEU A 40 9.26 4.71 -4.27
C LEU A 40 9.09 3.89 -5.57
N SER A 41 8.70 4.53 -6.67
CA SER A 41 8.38 3.82 -7.92
C SER A 41 9.59 3.12 -8.56
N ASN A 42 10.80 3.65 -8.38
CA ASN A 42 12.04 3.11 -8.96
C ASN A 42 12.98 2.47 -7.94
N THR A 43 12.51 2.23 -6.72
CA THR A 43 13.31 1.65 -5.65
C THR A 43 12.80 0.27 -5.30
N SER A 44 13.68 -0.68 -4.99
CA SER A 44 13.30 -1.97 -4.38
C SER A 44 12.73 -1.83 -2.96
N SER A 45 12.72 -0.60 -2.42
CA SER A 45 12.22 -0.27 -1.09
C SER A 45 10.80 -0.79 -0.87
N ASN A 46 10.64 -1.49 0.25
CA ASN A 46 9.36 -2.02 0.68
C ASN A 46 8.45 -0.87 1.14
N LEU A 47 7.27 -0.75 0.50
CA LEU A 47 6.29 0.29 0.81
C LEU A 47 5.86 0.26 2.28
N ARG A 48 5.75 -0.94 2.89
CA ARG A 48 5.42 -1.08 4.31
C ARG A 48 6.54 -0.53 5.20
N THR A 49 7.79 -0.90 4.94
CA THR A 49 8.94 -0.42 5.73
C THR A 49 9.05 1.11 5.67
N TYR A 50 8.86 1.70 4.49
CA TYR A 50 8.85 3.15 4.33
C TYR A 50 7.68 3.83 5.08
N LEU A 51 6.47 3.23 5.03
CA LEU A 51 5.32 3.74 5.79
C LEU A 51 5.50 3.58 7.30
N LEU A 52 6.30 2.61 7.76
CA LEU A 52 6.65 2.44 9.17
C LEU A 52 7.71 3.46 9.62
N SER A 53 8.64 3.85 8.74
CA SER A 53 9.68 4.85 9.06
C SER A 53 9.15 6.29 9.09
N LEU A 54 7.98 6.55 8.50
CA LEU A 54 7.26 7.81 8.66
C LEU A 54 6.63 7.83 10.07
N HIS A 55 7.30 8.52 11.00
CA HIS A 55 6.76 8.81 12.33
C HIS A 55 5.53 9.72 12.23
#